data_AF-A0A8S9WJL0-F1
#
_entry.id   AF-A0A8S9WJL0-F1
#
_cell.length_a   1.000
_cell.length_b   1.000
_cell.length_c   1.000
_cell.angle_alpha   90.00
_cell.angle_beta   90.00
_cell.angle_gamma   90.00
#
_symmetry.space_group_name_H-M   'P 1'
#
loop_
_entity.id
_entity.type
_entity.pdbx_description
1 polymer ?
#
loop_
_entity_poly.entity_id
_entity_poly.type
_entity_poly.pdbx_seq_one_letter_code
_entity_poly.pdbx_strand_id
1 'polypeptide(L)'
;MGDVVLKELETLAKERKEDVTTIIANAVKIGIEKIRQERILERYLNNLMTRAEAIKSVGLDIVRLAERQREAVLADVEWGLHG
;
A
#
# COMPACT_ATOMS: atom_id res chain seq x y z
N MET A 1 15.97 5.37 -18.31
CA MET A 1 14.83 5.04 -17.43
C MET A 1 13.48 5.25 -18.11
N GLY A 2 13.25 6.37 -18.82
CA GLY A 2 11.98 6.61 -19.54
C GLY A 2 11.61 5.57 -20.61
N ASP A 3 12.59 5.05 -21.35
CA ASP A 3 12.36 4.07 -22.42
C ASP A 3 11.80 2.72 -21.94
N VAL A 4 12.12 2.30 -20.72
CA VAL A 4 11.66 1.01 -20.19
C VAL A 4 10.20 1.13 -19.73
N VAL A 5 9.88 2.21 -19.04
CA VAL A 5 8.52 2.46 -18.52
C VAL A 5 7.54 2.68 -19.67
N LEU A 6 7.95 3.41 -20.73
CA LEU A 6 7.10 3.61 -21.90
C LEU A 6 6.80 2.29 -22.63
N LYS A 7 7.82 1.44 -22.82
CA LYS A 7 7.63 0.10 -23.43
C LYS A 7 6.70 -0.78 -22.61
N GLU A 8 6.82 -0.73 -21.29
CA GLU A 8 5.94 -1.47 -20.37
C GLU A 8 4.49 -0.98 -20.53
N LEU A 9 4.27 0.34 -20.54
CA LEU A 9 2.95 0.95 -20.71
C LEU A 9 2.33 0.62 -22.07
N GLU A 10 3.10 0.66 -23.15
CA GLU A 10 2.64 0.27 -24.49
C GLU A 10 2.27 -1.22 -24.56
N THR A 11 3.02 -2.08 -23.85
CA THR A 11 2.72 -3.52 -23.77
C THR A 11 1.41 -3.75 -23.03
N LEU A 12 1.25 -3.12 -21.86
CA LEU A 12 0.01 -3.19 -21.07
C LEU A 12 -1.19 -2.62 -21.83
N ALA A 13 -1.01 -1.52 -22.58
CA ALA A 13 -2.03 -0.93 -23.43
C ALA A 13 -2.52 -1.92 -24.51
N LYS A 14 -1.59 -2.61 -25.16
CA LYS A 14 -1.92 -3.65 -26.15
C LYS A 14 -2.65 -4.84 -25.54
N GLU A 15 -2.18 -5.35 -24.40
CA GLU A 15 -2.79 -6.50 -23.71
C GLU A 15 -4.20 -6.20 -23.22
N ARG A 16 -4.40 -5.02 -22.64
CA ARG A 16 -5.68 -4.58 -22.07
C ARG A 16 -6.64 -3.97 -23.09
N LYS A 17 -6.15 -3.68 -24.30
CA LYS A 17 -6.89 -2.93 -25.35
C LYS A 17 -7.38 -1.57 -24.82
N GLU A 18 -6.53 -0.90 -24.05
CA GLU A 18 -6.78 0.40 -23.44
C GLU A 18 -5.73 1.40 -23.92
N ASP A 19 -6.05 2.70 -23.91
CA ASP A 19 -5.07 3.74 -24.23
C ASP A 19 -4.02 3.89 -23.10
N VAL A 20 -2.78 4.23 -23.46
CA VAL A 20 -1.69 4.46 -22.51
C VAL A 20 -2.06 5.55 -21.49
N THR A 21 -2.79 6.58 -21.89
CA THR A 21 -3.26 7.67 -21.00
C THR A 21 -4.23 7.14 -19.95
N THR A 22 -5.12 6.21 -20.32
CA THR A 22 -6.06 5.58 -19.39
C THR A 22 -5.32 4.72 -18.36
N ILE A 23 -4.33 3.96 -18.81
CA ILE A 23 -3.50 3.15 -17.91
C ILE A 23 -2.74 4.04 -16.93
N ILE A 24 -2.12 5.13 -17.40
CA ILE A 24 -1.41 6.08 -16.53
C ILE A 24 -2.38 6.71 -15.52
N ALA A 25 -3.54 7.19 -15.96
CA ALA A 25 -4.52 7.81 -15.07
C ALA A 25 -4.98 6.83 -13.97
N ASN A 26 -5.22 5.57 -14.33
CA ASN A 26 -5.56 4.52 -13.38
C ASN A 26 -4.41 4.22 -12.41
N ALA A 27 -3.18 4.11 -12.91
CA ALA A 27 -2.00 3.89 -12.08
C ALA A 27 -1.80 5.02 -11.07
N VAL A 28 -1.96 6.27 -11.49
CA VAL A 28 -1.90 7.45 -10.61
C VAL A 28 -3.00 7.38 -9.54
N LYS A 29 -4.24 7.07 -9.92
CA LYS A 29 -5.36 6.94 -8.98
C LYS A 29 -5.08 5.85 -7.92
N ILE A 30 -4.62 4.68 -8.36
CA ILE A 30 -4.26 3.57 -7.46
C ILE A 30 -3.10 3.99 -6.55
N GLY A 31 -2.09 4.67 -7.10
CA GLY A 31 -0.95 5.16 -6.34
C GLY A 31 -1.36 6.14 -5.23
N ILE A 32 -2.24 7.09 -5.54
CA ILE A 32 -2.76 8.05 -4.56
C ILE A 32 -3.50 7.34 -3.43
N GLU A 33 -4.38 6.38 -3.75
CA GLU A 33 -5.10 5.61 -2.72
C GLU A 33 -4.15 4.78 -1.85
N LYS A 34 -3.12 4.18 -2.46
CA LYS A 34 -2.10 3.41 -1.73
C LYS A 34 -1.31 4.30 -0.76
N ILE A 35 -0.84 5.46 -1.23
CA ILE A 35 -0.12 6.43 -0.39
C ILE A 35 -1.01 6.91 0.76
N ARG A 36 -2.29 7.20 0.50
CA ARG A 36 -3.26 7.59 1.52
C ARG A 36 -3.42 6.50 2.58
N GLN A 37 -3.57 5.24 2.15
CA GLN A 37 -3.70 4.10 3.04
C GLN A 37 -2.45 3.92 3.91
N GLU A 38 -1.26 3.97 3.32
CA GLU A 38 0.02 3.87 4.04
C GLU A 38 0.13 4.96 5.12
N ARG A 39 -0.22 6.20 4.78
CA ARG A 39 -0.19 7.32 5.74
C ARG A 39 -1.16 7.12 6.91
N ILE A 40 -2.33 6.56 6.67
CA ILE A 40 -3.31 6.26 7.74
C ILE A 40 -2.77 5.17 8.65
N LEU A 41 -2.22 4.10 8.09
CA LEU A 41 -1.65 3.00 8.86
C LEU A 41 -0.43 3.43 9.66
N GLU A 42 0.45 4.27 9.09
CA GLU A 42 1.59 4.87 9.81
C GLU A 42 1.11 5.63 11.05
N ARG A 43 0.09 6.48 10.91
CA ARG A 43 -0.48 7.22 12.05
C ARG A 43 -1.10 6.29 13.09
N TYR A 44 -1.80 5.25 12.64
CA TYR A 44 -2.41 4.26 13.53
C TYR A 44 -1.34 3.51 14.34
N LEU A 45 -0.35 2.92 13.68
CA LEU A 45 0.70 2.13 14.33
C LEU A 45 1.60 2.96 15.26
N ASN A 46 1.69 4.27 15.02
CA ASN A 46 2.37 5.24 15.89
C ASN A 46 1.48 5.82 17.00
N ASN A 47 0.28 5.26 17.24
CA ASN A 47 -0.69 5.73 18.25
C ASN A 47 -1.18 7.18 18.05
N LEU A 48 -1.06 7.73 16.84
CA LEU A 48 -1.54 9.07 16.46
C LEU A 48 -2.97 9.06 15.89
N MET A 49 -3.62 7.89 15.91
CA MET A 49 -4.97 7.64 15.44
C MET A 49 -5.52 6.42 16.20
N THR A 50 -6.80 6.44 16.57
CA THR A 50 -7.43 5.31 17.23
C THR A 50 -7.73 4.18 16.22
N ARG A 51 -7.87 2.96 16.74
CA ARG A 51 -8.26 1.79 15.93
C ARG A 51 -9.59 1.99 15.21
N ALA A 52 -10.58 2.59 15.87
CA ALA A 52 -11.89 2.84 15.27
C ALA A 52 -11.81 3.84 14.10
N GLU A 53 -11.02 4.90 14.25
CA GLU A 53 -10.77 5.87 13.17
C GLU A 53 -10.02 5.24 11.99
N ALA A 54 -9.03 4.39 12.26
CA ALA A 54 -8.31 3.66 11.23
C ALA A 54 -9.24 2.72 10.46
N ILE A 55 -10.06 1.92 11.17
CA ILE A 55 -11.05 1.02 10.56
C ILE A 55 -12.04 1.80 9.69
N LYS A 56 -12.53 2.95 10.16
CA LYS A 56 -13.42 3.81 9.38
C LYS A 56 -12.77 4.34 8.11
N SER A 57 -11.44 4.54 8.11
CA SER A 57 -10.73 5.21 7.03
C SER A 57 -10.17 4.26 5.95
N VAL A 58 -9.76 3.05 6.35
CA VAL A 58 -9.16 2.05 5.44
C VAL A 58 -9.82 0.67 5.50
N GLY A 59 -10.78 0.43 6.40
CA GLY A 59 -11.46 -0.84 6.56
C GLY A 59 -10.80 -1.77 7.58
N LEU A 60 -11.60 -2.71 8.11
CA LEU A 60 -11.19 -3.63 9.17
C LEU A 60 -10.06 -4.56 8.75
N ASP A 61 -10.15 -5.14 7.54
CA ASP A 61 -9.18 -6.15 7.09
C ASP A 61 -7.78 -5.58 6.94
N ILE A 62 -7.68 -4.35 6.41
CA ILE A 62 -6.41 -3.64 6.26
C ILE A 62 -5.80 -3.33 7.63
N VAL A 63 -6.60 -2.88 8.59
CA VAL A 63 -6.13 -2.63 9.97
C VAL A 63 -5.65 -3.93 10.63
N ARG A 64 -6.41 -5.02 10.52
CA ARG A 64 -6.01 -6.32 11.09
C ARG A 64 -4.74 -6.87 10.47
N LEU A 65 -4.55 -6.67 9.16
CA LEU A 65 -3.32 -7.07 8.49
C LEU A 65 -2.11 -6.30 9.04
N ALA A 66 -2.23 -4.98 9.20
CA ALA A 66 -1.17 -4.15 9.75
C ALA A 66 -0.82 -4.52 11.20
N GLU A 67 -1.83 -4.83 12.02
CA GLU A 67 -1.65 -5.32 13.40
C GLU A 67 -0.83 -6.60 13.43
N ARG A 68 -1.21 -7.61 12.62
CA ARG A 68 -0.49 -8.89 12.51
C ARG A 68 0.94 -8.71 12.02
N GLN A 69 1.17 -7.82 11.06
CA GLN A 69 2.51 -7.52 10.56
C GLN A 69 3.37 -6.89 11.65
N ARG A 70 2.84 -5.95 12.44
CA ARG A 70 3.55 -5.36 13.58
C ARG A 70 3.90 -6.42 14.63
N GLU A 71 2.97 -7.29 14.97
CA GLU A 71 3.21 -8.39 15.92
C GLU A 71 4.32 -9.32 15.42
N ALA A 72 4.30 -9.71 14.14
CA ALA A 72 5.33 -10.56 13.55
C ALA A 72 6.72 -9.90 13.59
N VAL A 73 6.81 -8.61 13.27
CA VAL A 73 8.08 -7.86 13.35
C VAL A 73 8.59 -7.78 14.78
N LEU A 74 7.71 -7.50 15.75
CA LEU A 74 8.11 -7.43 17.16
C LEU A 74 8.58 -8.79 17.69
N ALA A 75 7.94 -9.88 17.27
CA ALA A 75 8.37 -11.24 17.62
C ALA A 75 9.76 -11.57 17.03
N ASP A 76 10.04 -11.14 15.81
CA ASP A 76 11.35 -11.32 15.16
C ASP A 76 12.46 -10.51 15.86
N VAL A 77 12.15 -9.28 16.28
CA VAL A 77 13.06 -8.46 17.10
C VAL A 77 13.35 -9.10 18.45
N GLU A 78 12.32 -9.56 19.15
CA GLU A 78 12.47 -10.25 20.44
C GLU A 78 13.34 -11.51 20.30
N TRP A 79 13.09 -12.29 19.25
CA TRP A 79 13.93 -13.44 18.92
C TRP A 79 15.39 -13.03 18.68
N GLY A 80 15.65 -11.96 17.94
CA GLY A 80 17.02 -11.47 17.71
C GLY A 80 17.73 -10.93 18.96
N LEU A 81 16.98 -10.49 19.98
CA LEU A 81 17.54 -9.96 21.24
C LEU A 81 17.76 -11.03 22.31
N HIS A 82 16.97 -12.11 22.29
CA HIS A 82 16.92 -13.11 23.36
C HIS A 82 17.14 -14.56 22.92
N GLY A 83 17.29 -14.81 21.61
CA GLY A 83 17.47 -16.13 20.99
C GLY A 83 18.91 -16.58 20.81
#